data_AF-A0A6B3FZM2-F1
#
_entry.id   AF-A0A6B3FZM2-F1
#
_cell.length_a   1.000
_cell.length_b   1.000
_cell.length_c   1.000
_cell.angle_alpha   90.00
_cell.angle_beta   90.00
_cell.angle_gamma   90.00
#
_symmetry.space_group_name_H-M   'P 1'
#
loop_
_entity.id
_entity.type
_entity.pdbx_description
1 polymer ?
#
loop_
_entity_poly.entity_id
_entity_poly.type
_entity_poly.pdbx_seq_one_letter_code
_entity_poly.pdbx_strand_id
1 'polypeptide(L)' 'TVDVRPWLPQKLAAILAHRSEVERGAAPGRIAALTPAVQREVLGTEWYIREDLRHRGGTATELSA' A
#
# COMPACT_ATOMS: atom_id res chain seq x y z
N THR A 1 5.98 1.16 14.08
CA THR A 1 4.87 1.58 13.20
C THR A 1 5.13 2.98 12.71
N VAL A 2 4.43 3.42 11.68
CA VAL A 2 4.53 4.79 11.16
C VAL A 2 3.13 5.37 11.10
N ASP A 3 2.93 6.54 11.70
CA ASP A 3 1.71 7.32 11.52
C ASP A 3 1.75 7.98 10.14
N VAL A 4 0.83 7.57 9.28
CA VAL A 4 0.72 8.06 7.91
C VAL A 4 -0.51 8.94 7.69
N ARG A 5 -1.25 9.29 8.76
CA ARG A 5 -2.39 10.22 8.68
C ARG A 5 -2.07 11.54 7.97
N PRO A 6 -0.88 12.14 8.09
CA PRO A 6 -0.53 13.35 7.33
C PRO A 6 -0.59 13.19 5.81
N TRP A 7 -0.43 11.97 5.28
CA TRP A 7 -0.47 11.66 3.85
C TRP A 7 -1.71 10.88 3.43
N LEU A 8 -2.71 10.78 4.29
CA LEU A 8 -3.93 10.02 4.01
C LEU A 8 -4.63 10.45 2.71
N PRO A 9 -4.77 11.75 2.39
CA PRO A 9 -5.36 12.17 1.12
C PRO A 9 -4.59 11.65 -0.10
N GLN A 10 -3.25 11.72 -0.08
CA GLN A 10 -2.38 11.26 -1.15
C GLN A 10 -2.44 9.72 -1.27
N LYS A 11 -2.42 9.00 -0.15
CA LYS A 11 -2.56 7.54 -0.10
C LYS A 11 -3.89 7.08 -0.68
N LEU A 12 -5.00 7.75 -0.33
CA LEU A 12 -6.32 7.46 -0.89
C LEU A 12 -6.36 7.72 -2.40
N ALA A 13 -5.82 8.83 -2.87
CA ALA A 13 -5.74 9.12 -4.31
C ALA A 13 -4.95 8.04 -5.06
N ALA A 14 -3.83 7.58 -4.51
CA ALA A 14 -3.03 6.50 -5.09
C ALA A 14 -3.81 5.16 -5.12
N ILE A 15 -4.55 4.83 -4.06
CA ILE A 15 -5.40 3.63 -4.03
C ILE A 15 -6.48 3.70 -5.12
N LEU A 16 -7.18 4.83 -5.22
CA LEU A 16 -8.27 5.02 -6.19
C LEU A 16 -7.78 5.07 -7.65
N ALA A 17 -6.50 5.36 -7.89
CA ALA A 17 -5.91 5.29 -9.22
C ALA A 17 -5.86 3.86 -9.78
N HIS A 18 -5.97 2.82 -8.95
CA HIS A 18 -6.03 1.41 -9.37
C HIS A 18 -7.43 1.04 -9.90
N ARG A 19 -7.87 1.68 -10.99
CA ARG A 19 -9.26 1.59 -11.51
C ARG A 19 -9.73 0.15 -11.78
N SER A 20 -8.90 -0.68 -12.40
CA SER A 20 -9.25 -2.09 -12.69
C SER A 20 -9.45 -2.93 -11.42
N GLU A 21 -8.68 -2.65 -10.35
CA GLU A 21 -8.81 -3.34 -9.07
C GLU A 21 -10.06 -2.90 -8.30
N VAL A 22 -10.47 -1.65 -8.47
CA VAL A 22 -11.75 -1.15 -7.96
C VAL A 22 -12.92 -1.85 -8.64
N GLU A 23 -12.91 -1.93 -9.98
CA GLU A 23 -13.94 -2.63 -10.77
C GLU A 23 -14.03 -4.13 -10.40
N ARG A 24 -12.89 -4.76 -10.12
CA ARG A 24 -12.82 -6.16 -9.67
C ARG A 24 -13.33 -6.38 -8.24
N GLY A 25 -13.59 -5.32 -7.47
CA GLY A 25 -13.99 -5.41 -6.07
C GLY A 25 -12.86 -5.87 -5.13
N ALA A 26 -11.61 -5.67 -5.55
CA ALA A 26 -10.43 -5.94 -4.75
C ALA A 26 -10.28 -4.92 -3.60
N ALA A 27 -9.19 -5.01 -2.83
CA ALA A 27 -8.97 -4.16 -1.66
C ALA A 27 -9.14 -2.65 -1.94
N PRO A 28 -8.66 -2.08 -3.07
CA PRO A 28 -8.92 -0.67 -3.40
C PRO A 28 -10.40 -0.29 -3.45
N GLY A 29 -11.24 -1.11 -4.10
CA GLY A 29 -12.68 -0.87 -4.19
C GLY A 29 -13.38 -0.97 -2.84
N ARG A 30 -12.97 -1.93 -1.99
CA ARG A 30 -13.50 -2.06 -0.63
C ARG A 30 -13.13 -0.86 0.23
N ILE A 31 -11.89 -0.39 0.15
CA ILE A 31 -11.41 0.80 0.86
C ILE A 31 -12.18 2.04 0.40
N ALA A 32 -12.40 2.20 -0.90
CA ALA A 32 -13.17 3.30 -1.47
C ALA A 32 -14.60 3.38 -0.91
N ALA A 33 -15.22 2.24 -0.61
CA ALA A 33 -16.58 2.14 -0.09
C ALA A 33 -16.69 2.40 1.44
N LEU A 34 -15.58 2.43 2.17
CA LEU A 34 -15.58 2.71 3.61
C LEU A 34 -15.91 4.18 3.90
N THR A 35 -16.47 4.45 5.08
CA THR A 35 -16.66 5.84 5.52
C THR A 35 -15.30 6.53 5.74
N PRO A 36 -15.21 7.86 5.60
CA PRO A 36 -13.93 8.58 5.79
C PRO A 36 -13.30 8.36 7.17
N ALA A 37 -14.11 8.18 8.22
CA ALA A 37 -13.62 7.87 9.56
C ALA A 37 -12.93 6.51 9.60
N VAL A 38 -13.56 5.49 9.00
CA VAL A 38 -12.99 4.14 8.94
C VAL A 38 -11.79 4.08 8.01
N GLN A 39 -11.79 4.81 6.88
CA GLN A 39 -10.61 4.94 6.01
C GLN A 39 -9.41 5.51 6.80
N ARG A 40 -9.63 6.54 7.62
CA ARG A 40 -8.58 7.14 8.47
C ARG A 40 -8.04 6.15 9.50
N GLU A 41 -8.91 5.37 10.12
CA GLU A 41 -8.53 4.36 11.11
C GLU A 41 -7.71 3.23 10.46
N VAL A 42 -8.21 2.65 9.37
CA VAL A 42 -7.59 1.49 8.70
C VAL A 42 -6.29 1.84 7.98
N LEU A 43 -6.21 3.03 7.37
CA LEU A 43 -5.06 3.41 6.54
C LEU A 43 -4.05 4.31 7.26
N GLY A 44 -4.41 4.84 8.43
CA GLY A 44 -3.67 5.89 9.12
C GLY A 44 -2.39 5.41 9.80
N THR A 45 -2.20 4.10 10.01
CA THR A 45 -0.96 3.55 10.59
C THR A 45 -0.42 2.46 9.70
N GLU A 46 0.88 2.52 9.42
CA GLU A 46 1.61 1.50 8.69
C GLU A 46 2.45 0.65 9.63
N TRP A 47 2.32 -0.67 9.49
CA TRP A 47 2.93 -1.66 10.34
C TRP A 47 4.04 -2.36 9.56
N TYR A 48 5.19 -2.51 10.20
CA TYR A 48 6.37 -3.11 9.59
C TYR A 48 6.86 -4.26 10.47
N ILE A 49 7.25 -5.35 9.82
CA ILE A 49 8.08 -6.39 10.41
C ILE A 49 9.53 -6.01 10.09
N ARG A 50 10.40 -6.00 11.10
CA ARG A 50 11.81 -5.72 10.91
C ARG A 50 12.48 -6.96 10.34
N GLU A 51 12.99 -6.81 9.12
CA GLU A 51 13.87 -7.79 8.49
C GLU A 51 15.26 -7.17 8.34
N ASP A 52 16.28 -7.85 8.84
CA ASP A 52 17.65 -7.40 8.68
C ASP A 52 18.09 -7.60 7.22
N LEU A 53 18.85 -6.63 6.69
CA LEU A 53 19.40 -6.72 5.34
C LEU A 53 20.38 -7.90 5.27
N ARG A 54 19.93 -9.02 4.72
CA ARG A 54 20.81 -10.12 4.37
C ARG A 54 21.60 -9.72 3.13
N HIS A 55 22.92 -9.71 3.23
CA HIS A 55 23.78 -9.52 2.09
C HIS A 55 23.47 -10.60 1.05
N ARG A 56 22.82 -10.23 -0.06
CA ARG A 56 22.77 -11.06 -1.26
C ARG A 56 24.18 -11.04 -1.84
N GLY A 57 24.94 -12.12 -1.64
CA GLY A 57 26.12 -12.39 -2.45
C GLY A 57 25.73 -12.28 -3.92
N GLY A 58 26.47 -11.52 -4.70
CA GLY A 58 26.12 -11.15 -6.06
C GLY A 58 26.08 -12.36 -6.99
N THR A 59 24.90 -12.94 -7.19
CA THR A 59 24.56 -13.63 -8.42
C THR A 59 23.64 -12.70 -9.19
N ALA A 60 24.22 -12.03 -10.19
CA ALA A 60 23.51 -11.13 -11.09
C ALA A 60 22.26 -11.81 -11.63
N THR A 61 21.09 -11.26 -11.33
CA THR A 61 19.87 -11.57 -12.07
C THR A 61 19.94 -10.76 -13.36
N GLU A 62 20.64 -11.27 -14.37
CA GLU A 62 20.51 -10.71 -15.72
C GLU A 62 19.08 -10.98 -16.20
N LEU A 63 18.34 -9.90 -16.48
CA LEU A 63 17.12 -9.96 -17.26
C LEU A 63 17.53 -10.15 -18.73
N SER A 64 17.41 -11.37 -19.25
CA SER A 64 17.44 -11.57 -20.70
C SER A 64 16.20 -10.93 -21.33
N ALA A 65 16.44 -10.11 -22.35
CA ALA A 65 15.43 -9.52 -23.21
C ALA A 65 14.85 -10.53 -24.21
#